data_AF-A0A1C6HV26-F1
#
_entry.id   AF-A0A1C6HV26-F1
#
_cell.length_a   1.000
_cell.length_b   1.000
_cell.length_c   1.000
_cell.angle_alpha   90.00
_cell.angle_beta   90.00
_cell.angle_gamma   90.00
#
_symmetry.space_group_name_H-M   'P 1'
#
loop_
_entity.id
_entity.type
_entity.pdbx_description
1 polymer ?
#
loop_
_entity_poly.entity_id
_entity_poly.type
_entity_poly.pdbx_seq_one_letter_code
_entity_poly.pdbx_strand_id
1 'polypeptide(L)'
;MKDIKKSQQVQNKREKEKQIVDLMIHLYCRKKHKTVEKHHGLCEECEKLRDYAAMRVDKCPFMETKTFCSNCRVHCYKPQMREEIRNVMRFAGPRMLFYHPIMAIRHVITSAKEKKRMGRKETYD
;
A
#
# COMPACT_ATOMS: atom_id res chain seq x y z
N MET A 1 30.43 -2.71 -3.55
CA MET A 1 29.59 -1.97 -4.53
C MET A 1 28.19 -2.58 -4.74
N LYS A 2 28.04 -3.91 -4.80
CA LYS A 2 26.72 -4.56 -4.99
C LYS A 2 25.75 -4.27 -3.82
N ASP A 3 26.24 -4.23 -2.59
CA ASP A 3 25.42 -4.00 -1.39
C ASP A 3 24.89 -2.57 -1.27
N ILE A 4 25.68 -1.59 -1.72
CA ILE A 4 25.28 -0.18 -1.79
C ILE A 4 24.15 0.02 -2.82
N LYS A 5 24.29 -0.59 -4.02
CA LYS A 5 23.23 -0.55 -5.05
C LYS A 5 21.95 -1.24 -4.58
N LYS A 6 22.07 -2.32 -3.81
CA LYS A 6 20.93 -3.06 -3.25
C LYS A 6 20.20 -2.23 -2.18
N SER A 7 20.93 -1.62 -1.25
CA SER A 7 20.36 -0.70 -0.24
C SER A 7 19.61 0.47 -0.89
N GLN A 8 20.19 1.08 -1.93
CA GLN A 8 19.53 2.17 -2.67
C GLN A 8 18.23 1.72 -3.35
N GLN A 9 18.20 0.52 -3.94
CA GLN A 9 16.98 -0.03 -4.55
C GLN A 9 15.87 -0.23 -3.53
N VAL A 10 16.21 -0.66 -2.31
CA VAL A 10 15.24 -0.81 -1.21
C VAL A 10 14.66 0.53 -0.80
N GLN A 11 15.50 1.55 -0.61
CA GLN A 11 15.02 2.89 -0.24
C GLN A 11 14.13 3.48 -1.33
N ASN A 12 14.54 3.39 -2.59
CA ASN A 12 13.71 3.83 -3.72
C ASN A 12 12.35 3.11 -3.76
N LYS A 13 12.31 1.84 -3.38
CA LYS A 13 11.06 1.08 -3.30
C LYS A 13 10.19 1.55 -2.13
N ARG A 14 10.78 1.90 -0.97
CA ARG A 14 10.04 2.45 0.17
C ARG A 14 9.36 3.75 -0.21
N GLU A 15 10.11 4.66 -0.82
CA GLU A 15 9.57 5.96 -1.26
C GLU A 15 8.45 5.79 -2.30
N LYS A 16 8.61 4.87 -3.26
CA LYS A 16 7.54 4.55 -4.20
C LYS A 16 6.29 4.00 -3.51
N GLU A 17 6.43 3.08 -2.55
CA GLU A 17 5.28 2.54 -1.81
C GLU A 17 4.57 3.66 -1.01
N LYS A 18 5.31 4.55 -0.36
CA LYS A 18 4.74 5.71 0.35
C LYS A 18 3.96 6.61 -0.58
N GLN A 19 4.56 7.01 -1.71
CA GLN A 19 3.93 7.89 -2.70
C GLN A 19 2.63 7.30 -3.27
N ILE A 20 2.61 5.99 -3.57
CA ILE A 20 1.40 5.33 -4.07
C ILE A 20 0.31 5.38 -3.00
N VAL A 21 0.63 4.99 -1.77
CA VAL A 21 -0.35 4.96 -0.68
C VAL A 21 -0.88 6.37 -0.40
N ASP A 22 0.00 7.36 -0.38
CA ASP A 22 -0.35 8.76 -0.22
C ASP A 22 -1.34 9.24 -1.29
N LEU A 23 -1.05 8.97 -2.57
CA LEU A 23 -1.96 9.31 -3.67
C LEU A 23 -3.32 8.62 -3.54
N MET A 24 -3.34 7.35 -3.13
CA MET A 24 -4.57 6.61 -2.91
C MET A 24 -5.41 7.20 -1.78
N ILE A 25 -4.77 7.64 -0.69
CA ILE A 25 -5.43 8.28 0.45
C ILE A 25 -5.98 9.65 0.05
N HIS A 26 -5.22 10.47 -0.68
CA HIS A 26 -5.70 11.74 -1.21
C HIS A 26 -6.93 11.58 -2.11
N LEU A 27 -6.90 10.60 -3.01
CA LEU A 27 -8.03 10.31 -3.88
C LEU A 27 -9.27 9.88 -3.08
N TYR A 28 -9.09 9.05 -2.07
CA TYR A 28 -10.15 8.61 -1.17
C TYR A 28 -10.74 9.79 -0.39
N CYS A 29 -9.90 10.55 0.32
CA CYS A 29 -10.28 11.70 1.13
C CYS A 29 -11.04 12.75 0.29
N ARG A 30 -10.52 13.08 -0.91
CA ARG A 30 -11.16 14.04 -1.81
C ARG A 30 -12.58 13.63 -2.22
N LYS A 31 -12.83 12.33 -2.41
CA LYS A 31 -14.13 11.84 -2.90
C LYS A 31 -15.10 11.46 -1.79
N LYS A 32 -14.61 10.93 -0.67
CA LYS A 32 -15.43 10.45 0.46
C LYS A 32 -15.64 11.50 1.54
N HIS A 33 -14.63 12.32 1.83
CA HIS A 33 -14.68 13.35 2.89
C HIS A 33 -14.72 14.73 2.23
N LYS A 34 -15.83 15.04 1.55
CA LYS A 34 -15.98 16.30 0.81
C LYS A 34 -16.27 17.51 1.71
N THR A 35 -17.01 17.28 2.79
CA THR A 35 -17.51 18.31 3.70
C THR A 35 -16.66 18.47 4.96
N VAL A 36 -15.60 17.67 5.09
CA VAL A 36 -14.67 17.71 6.22
C VAL A 36 -13.57 18.72 5.91
N GLU A 37 -13.18 19.50 6.90
CA GLU A 37 -12.05 20.44 6.81
C GLU A 37 -10.75 19.70 6.47
N LYS A 38 -9.89 20.37 5.70
CA LYS A 38 -8.63 19.81 5.22
C LYS A 38 -7.48 20.74 5.52
N HIS A 39 -6.46 20.18 6.15
CA HIS A 39 -5.17 20.83 6.31
C HIS A 39 -4.20 20.15 5.34
N HIS A 40 -3.51 20.94 4.53
CA HIS A 40 -2.55 20.43 3.53
C HIS A 40 -3.12 19.38 2.55
N GLY A 41 -4.43 19.42 2.27
CA GLY A 41 -5.07 18.55 1.27
C GLY A 41 -5.71 17.26 1.79
N LEU A 42 -5.56 16.94 3.08
CA LEU A 42 -6.23 15.80 3.75
C LEU A 42 -7.02 16.25 4.97
N CYS A 43 -8.05 15.48 5.35
CA CYS A 43 -8.66 15.61 6.68
C CYS A 43 -7.80 14.87 7.71
N GLU A 44 -7.98 15.20 8.99
CA GLU A 44 -7.19 14.67 10.10
C GLU A 44 -7.08 13.13 10.12
N GLU A 45 -8.20 12.42 9.90
CA GLU A 45 -8.21 10.95 9.86
C GLU A 45 -7.37 10.39 8.71
N CYS A 46 -7.46 11.00 7.53
CA CYS A 46 -6.70 10.54 6.36
C CYS A 46 -5.21 10.86 6.50
N GLU A 47 -4.87 11.98 7.14
CA GLU A 47 -3.50 12.32 7.48
C GLU A 47 -2.89 11.32 8.47
N LYS A 48 -3.62 11.00 9.56
CA LYS A 48 -3.20 9.96 10.51
C LYS A 48 -2.97 8.61 9.83
N LEU A 49 -3.85 8.22 8.90
CA LEU A 49 -3.70 6.98 8.14
C LEU A 49 -2.47 7.02 7.22
N ARG A 50 -2.22 8.14 6.53
CA ARG A 50 -1.05 8.35 5.67
C ARG A 50 0.24 8.18 6.47
N ASP A 51 0.36 8.87 7.59
CA ASP A 51 1.56 8.86 8.42
C ASP A 51 1.81 7.49 9.04
N TYR A 52 0.74 6.86 9.53
CA TYR A 52 0.80 5.49 10.02
C TYR A 52 1.30 4.53 8.92
N ALA A 53 0.74 4.62 7.71
CA ALA A 53 1.14 3.77 6.60
C ALA A 53 2.61 4.00 6.20
N ALA A 54 3.06 5.26 6.11
CA ALA A 54 4.43 5.62 5.80
C ALA A 54 5.42 5.04 6.84
N MET A 55 5.11 5.21 8.13
CA MET A 55 5.89 4.61 9.22
C MET A 55 5.96 3.07 9.12
N ARG A 56 4.86 2.39 8.76
CA ARG A 56 4.89 0.91 8.55
C ARG A 56 5.72 0.52 7.33
N VAL A 57 5.72 1.32 6.27
CA VAL A 57 6.59 1.09 5.11
C VAL A 57 8.04 1.25 5.52
N ASP A 58 8.42 2.27 6.29
CA ASP A 58 9.80 2.48 6.77
C ASP A 58 10.33 1.33 7.62
N LYS A 59 9.49 0.83 8.51
CA LYS A 59 9.87 -0.25 9.44
C LYS A 59 9.69 -1.66 8.85
N CYS A 60 9.32 -1.78 7.56
CA CYS A 60 9.06 -3.08 6.97
C CYS A 60 10.35 -3.92 6.84
N PRO A 61 10.45 -5.10 7.48
CA PRO A 61 11.62 -5.97 7.37
C PRO A 61 11.65 -6.76 6.06
N PHE A 62 10.50 -6.90 5.39
CA PHE A 62 10.36 -7.68 4.16
C PHE A 62 10.41 -6.83 2.89
N MET A 63 10.90 -5.58 2.99
CA MET A 63 10.81 -4.62 1.89
C MET A 63 11.52 -5.10 0.62
N GLU A 64 12.65 -5.81 0.74
CA GLU A 64 13.36 -6.39 -0.40
C GLU A 64 12.49 -7.41 -1.15
N THR A 65 11.92 -8.36 -0.41
CA THR A 65 11.35 -9.59 -0.98
C THR A 65 9.85 -9.51 -1.25
N LYS A 66 9.11 -8.68 -0.49
CA LYS A 66 7.66 -8.54 -0.64
C LYS A 66 7.32 -7.84 -1.94
N THR A 67 6.21 -8.19 -2.58
CA THR A 67 5.70 -7.48 -3.76
C THR A 67 4.76 -6.34 -3.37
N PHE A 68 3.80 -6.61 -2.48
CA PHE A 68 2.83 -5.64 -1.97
C PHE A 68 2.49 -5.93 -0.50
N CYS A 69 2.04 -4.90 0.24
CA CYS A 69 1.58 -5.05 1.62
C CYS A 69 0.39 -6.02 1.76
N SER A 70 -0.47 -6.12 0.75
CA SER A 70 -1.61 -7.06 0.71
C SER A 70 -1.19 -8.53 0.74
N ASN A 71 0.02 -8.85 0.29
CA ASN A 71 0.57 -10.21 0.23
C ASN A 71 1.58 -10.45 1.38
N CYS A 72 1.62 -9.58 2.38
CA CYS A 72 2.56 -9.72 3.48
C CYS A 72 2.14 -10.87 4.40
N ARG A 73 3.11 -11.72 4.78
CA ARG A 73 2.88 -12.87 5.67
C ARG A 73 2.64 -12.48 7.12
N VAL A 74 2.91 -11.22 7.49
CA VAL A 74 2.76 -10.72 8.86
C VAL A 74 1.67 -9.67 8.98
N HIS A 75 1.09 -9.61 10.16
CA HIS A 75 0.03 -8.69 10.52
C HIS A 75 0.61 -7.42 11.14
N CYS A 76 1.15 -6.53 10.31
CA CYS A 76 1.66 -5.24 10.77
C CYS A 76 0.56 -4.15 10.87
N TYR A 77 -0.58 -4.32 10.20
CA TYR A 77 -1.84 -3.65 10.51
C TYR A 77 -2.29 -3.70 11.98
N LYS A 78 -2.41 -2.59 12.74
CA LYS A 78 -3.41 -2.53 13.81
C LYS A 78 -4.80 -2.80 13.19
N PRO A 79 -5.72 -3.53 13.83
CA PRO A 79 -6.98 -3.95 13.21
C PRO A 79 -7.78 -2.79 12.58
N GLN A 80 -7.97 -1.70 13.32
CA GLN A 80 -8.68 -0.49 12.87
C GLN A 80 -8.00 0.15 11.64
N MET A 81 -6.71 0.50 11.75
CA MET A 81 -5.93 1.05 10.64
C MET A 81 -5.90 0.13 9.40
N ARG A 82 -5.97 -1.19 9.62
CA ARG A 82 -6.02 -2.19 8.52
C ARG A 82 -7.32 -2.09 7.75
N GLU A 83 -8.42 -1.87 8.45
CA GLU A 83 -9.73 -1.72 7.82
C GLU A 83 -9.82 -0.42 7.03
N GLU A 84 -9.36 0.68 7.63
CA GLU A 84 -9.28 1.98 6.97
C GLU A 84 -8.45 1.92 5.68
N ILE A 85 -7.24 1.37 5.72
CA ILE A 85 -6.42 1.24 4.51
C ILE A 85 -7.05 0.28 3.50
N ARG A 86 -7.76 -0.77 3.94
CA ARG A 86 -8.51 -1.65 3.02
C ARG A 86 -9.62 -0.90 2.30
N ASN A 87 -10.32 0.00 2.98
CA ASN A 87 -11.36 0.84 2.38
C ASN A 87 -10.75 1.79 1.34
N VAL A 88 -9.62 2.42 1.67
CA VAL A 88 -8.84 3.22 0.72
C VAL A 88 -8.43 2.39 -0.48
N MET A 89 -7.82 1.21 -0.27
CA MET A 89 -7.33 0.33 -1.35
C MET A 89 -8.47 -0.15 -2.26
N ARG A 90 -9.62 -0.54 -1.69
CA ARG A 90 -10.79 -0.97 -2.45
C ARG A 90 -11.37 0.15 -3.31
N PHE A 91 -11.35 1.37 -2.79
CA PHE A 91 -11.87 2.54 -3.51
C PHE A 91 -10.87 3.06 -4.56
N ALA A 92 -9.64 3.35 -4.15
CA ALA A 92 -8.63 3.97 -4.99
C ALA A 92 -7.98 2.98 -5.95
N GLY A 93 -7.85 1.71 -5.60
CA GLY A 93 -7.14 0.69 -6.40
C GLY A 93 -7.60 0.60 -7.86
N PRO A 94 -8.90 0.40 -8.14
CA PRO A 94 -9.41 0.40 -9.51
C PRO A 94 -9.24 1.76 -10.22
N ARG A 95 -9.28 2.86 -9.45
CA ARG A 95 -9.18 4.23 -9.97
C ARG A 95 -7.72 4.63 -10.27
N MET A 96 -6.75 3.97 -9.65
CA MET A 96 -5.33 4.13 -9.96
C MET A 96 -4.98 3.70 -11.39
N LEU A 97 -5.84 2.92 -12.06
CA LEU A 97 -5.67 2.59 -13.48
C LEU A 97 -5.61 3.84 -14.37
N PHE A 98 -6.31 4.92 -13.99
CA PHE A 98 -6.32 6.18 -14.73
C PHE A 98 -5.09 7.07 -14.47
N TYR A 99 -4.33 6.81 -13.41
CA TYR A 99 -3.16 7.62 -13.02
C TYR A 99 -1.85 6.87 -13.25
N HIS A 100 -1.80 5.59 -12.85
CA HIS A 100 -0.65 4.71 -12.97
C HIS A 100 -1.08 3.33 -13.51
N PRO A 101 -1.49 3.22 -14.78
CA PRO A 101 -2.09 2.01 -15.34
C PRO A 101 -1.20 0.78 -15.20
N ILE A 102 0.10 0.91 -15.50
CA ILE A 102 1.07 -0.19 -15.42
C ILE A 102 1.18 -0.72 -13.98
N MET A 103 1.16 0.17 -12.98
CA MET A 103 1.30 -0.21 -11.57
C MET A 103 0.03 -0.89 -11.04
N ALA A 104 -1.14 -0.36 -11.41
CA ALA A 104 -2.43 -0.96 -11.04
C ALA A 104 -2.59 -2.37 -11.63
N ILE A 105 -2.27 -2.54 -12.92
CA ILE A 105 -2.31 -3.85 -13.59
C ILE A 105 -1.33 -4.82 -12.94
N ARG A 106 -0.08 -4.39 -12.68
CA ARG A 106 0.90 -5.20 -11.95
C ARG A 106 0.39 -5.62 -10.57
N HIS A 107 -0.22 -4.71 -9.82
CA HIS A 107 -0.77 -5.01 -8.50
C HIS A 107 -1.84 -6.10 -8.56
N VAL A 108 -2.78 -6.01 -9.50
CA VAL A 108 -3.84 -7.01 -9.67
C VAL A 108 -3.27 -8.37 -10.07
N ILE A 109 -2.39 -8.42 -11.08
CA ILE A 109 -1.79 -9.67 -11.57
C ILE A 109 -0.95 -10.34 -10.47
N THR A 110 -0.08 -9.59 -9.81
CA THR A 110 0.78 -10.13 -8.76
C THR A 110 -0.02 -10.58 -7.54
N SER A 111 -1.03 -9.81 -7.12
CA SER A 111 -1.90 -10.21 -6.00
C SER A 111 -2.70 -11.47 -6.32
N ALA A 112 -3.22 -11.62 -7.55
CA ALA A 112 -3.91 -12.84 -7.99
C ALA A 112 -2.98 -14.06 -8.03
N LYS A 113 -1.75 -13.89 -8.55
CA LYS A 113 -0.72 -14.96 -8.57
C LYS A 113 -0.33 -15.40 -7.17
N GLU A 114 -0.12 -14.46 -6.25
CA GLU A 114 0.25 -14.76 -4.87
C GLU A 114 -0.93 -15.41 -4.10
N LYS A 115 -2.17 -14.96 -4.31
CA LYS A 115 -3.35 -15.62 -3.73
C LYS A 115 -3.48 -17.07 -4.19
N LYS A 116 -3.26 -17.36 -5.49
CA LYS A 116 -3.25 -18.73 -6.02
C LYS A 116 -2.12 -19.59 -5.45
N ARG A 117 -0.95 -19.00 -5.18
CA ARG A 117 0.18 -19.69 -4.53
C ARG A 117 -0.11 -20.05 -3.07
N MET A 118 -0.75 -19.15 -2.32
CA MET A 118 -1.12 -19.39 -0.92
C MET A 118 -2.22 -20.44 -0.80
N GLY A 119 -3.27 -20.37 -1.62
CA GLY A 119 -4.33 -21.39 -1.60
C GLY A 119 -3.88 -22.79 -2.04
N ARG A 120 -2.73 -22.93 -2.71
CA ARG A 120 -2.12 -24.24 -3.05
C ARG A 120 -1.27 -24.83 -1.92
N LYS A 121 -0.87 -24.01 -0.93
CA LYS A 121 -0.15 -24.47 0.27
C LYS A 121 -1.11 -25.01 1.32
N GLU A 122 -2.26 -24.38 1.50
CA GLU A 122 -3.31 -24.84 2.44
C GLU A 122 -3.89 -26.21 2.08
N THR A 123 -3.75 -26.67 0.83
CA THR A 123 -4.26 -27.97 0.37
C THR A 123 -3.23 -29.12 0.46
N TYR A 124 -2.05 -28.87 1.01
CA TYR A 124 -0.95 -29.85 1.12
C TYR A 124 -0.42 -30.00 2.56
N ASP A 125 -1.05 -29.32 3.52
CA ASP A 125 -0.87 -29.50 4.97
C ASP A 125 -2.04 -30.31 5.54
#